data_AF-A0A2G9HR02-F1
#
_entry.id   AF-A0A2G9HR02-F1
#
_cell.length_a   1.000
_cell.length_b   1.000
_cell.length_c   1.000
_cell.angle_alpha   90.00
_cell.angle_beta   90.00
_cell.angle_gamma   90.00
#
_symmetry.space_group_name_H-M   'P 1'
#
loop_
_entity.id
_entity.type
_entity.pdbx_description
1 polymer ?
#
loop_
_entity_poly.entity_id
_entity_poly.type
_entity_poly.pdbx_seq_one_letter_code
_entity_poly.pdbx_strand_id
1 'polypeptide(L)'
;MKTLDPDKSWELLLKTAVNDNNDINKCPQELEYIGREIVAKCNGLPLAITVMGGLLQEKRQTKSGWEEVLKGINSHLGTGENNSVQAILELSYHDLPSHLKSCFLCLAFFREDATIHANTLIKVWIAEGLVPQEDGQVTMEDVARGYLDELINRNMVQVKDMKKNDQVKNCGVQDLLHELSIRKAKEGMSLQILKGNISQSLDRKSRHCAIYSRRFNISSLGNRHLRSLFFRGDKYHFCNDAPDLNSFRLLRVLEMEGLGLTEYPPRIGALPGLKYLNLKNNEISKLPKSLGCLKNLQVLDMGENGEVYVPNVIWKMDSLRHINIDWPASEVPLKLNTLRDLQTLTNIGMHILILEHITQITSLRKLGVHLTAGSDVLRFKQMPSLEAQQSIVQGSIVQPRVSSSPSWGSDRSDSVDYLSRYISPVHAGQPSTRGIGS
;
A
#
# COMPACT_ATOMS: atom_id res chain seq x y z
N MET A 1 20.75 -18.34 -4.87
CA MET A 1 20.64 -17.73 -6.21
C MET A 1 21.79 -18.21 -7.08
N LYS A 2 21.59 -18.44 -8.39
CA LYS A 2 22.69 -18.75 -9.32
C LYS A 2 23.40 -17.45 -9.70
N THR A 3 24.72 -17.46 -9.71
CA THR A 3 25.53 -16.35 -10.20
C THR A 3 25.54 -16.35 -11.74
N LEU A 4 25.57 -15.16 -12.33
CA LEU A 4 25.71 -14.95 -13.75
C LEU A 4 27.19 -14.93 -14.13
N ASP A 5 27.49 -15.35 -15.35
CA ASP A 5 28.81 -15.13 -15.95
C ASP A 5 29.04 -13.62 -16.21
N PRO A 6 30.29 -13.17 -16.41
CA PRO A 6 30.61 -11.75 -16.55
C PRO A 6 29.86 -11.05 -17.69
N ASP A 7 29.66 -11.72 -18.82
CA ASP A 7 29.01 -11.12 -19.99
C ASP A 7 27.51 -10.97 -19.77
N LYS A 8 26.83 -11.99 -19.22
CA LYS A 8 25.42 -11.86 -18.81
C LYS A 8 25.24 -10.83 -17.70
N SER A 9 26.21 -10.70 -16.81
CA SER A 9 26.17 -9.70 -15.73
C SER A 9 26.28 -8.28 -16.29
N TRP A 10 27.15 -8.07 -17.27
CA TRP A 10 27.28 -6.81 -18.00
C TRP A 10 26.01 -6.46 -18.77
N GLU A 11 25.43 -7.43 -19.49
CA GLU A 11 24.17 -7.26 -20.21
C GLU A 11 23.03 -6.86 -19.25
N LEU A 12 22.95 -7.49 -18.07
CA LEU A 12 21.95 -7.16 -17.05
C LEU A 12 22.16 -5.75 -16.49
N LEU A 13 23.40 -5.32 -16.26
CA LEU A 13 23.67 -3.96 -15.80
C LEU A 13 23.21 -2.95 -16.86
N LEU A 14 23.54 -3.15 -18.13
CA LEU A 14 23.13 -2.25 -19.21
C LEU A 14 21.60 -2.15 -19.30
N LYS A 15 20.90 -3.28 -19.25
CA LYS A 15 19.43 -3.33 -19.24
C LYS A 15 18.79 -2.54 -18.09
N THR A 16 19.50 -2.37 -16.97
CA THR A 16 18.98 -1.70 -15.78
C THR A 16 19.49 -0.26 -15.60
N ALA A 17 20.67 0.07 -16.11
CA ALA A 17 21.27 1.40 -16.03
C ALA A 17 20.93 2.31 -17.23
N VAL A 18 20.60 1.70 -18.38
CA VAL A 18 20.34 2.39 -19.65
C VAL A 18 18.88 2.18 -20.01
N ASN A 19 18.01 3.08 -19.55
CA ASN A 19 16.55 2.94 -19.65
C ASN A 19 15.97 3.22 -21.05
N ASP A 20 16.73 2.91 -22.10
CA ASP A 20 16.32 3.18 -23.48
C ASP A 20 16.33 1.88 -24.29
N ASN A 21 15.14 1.45 -24.73
CA ASN A 21 14.90 0.22 -25.49
C ASN A 21 15.59 0.18 -26.88
N ASN A 22 16.38 1.20 -27.24
CA ASN A 22 16.85 1.40 -28.61
C ASN A 22 18.37 1.53 -28.81
N ASP A 23 19.24 1.30 -27.82
CA ASP A 23 20.64 0.93 -28.13
C ASP A 23 21.43 0.48 -26.88
N ILE A 24 21.29 -0.80 -26.50
CA ILE A 24 22.27 -1.47 -25.61
C ILE A 24 23.70 -1.36 -26.18
N ASN A 25 23.82 -1.13 -27.49
CA ASN A 25 25.06 -1.00 -28.25
C ASN A 25 25.73 0.40 -28.20
N LYS A 26 25.19 1.38 -27.45
CA LYS A 26 25.74 2.75 -27.38
C LYS A 26 26.33 3.16 -26.03
N CYS A 27 26.66 2.22 -25.13
CA CYS A 27 27.44 2.60 -23.95
C CYS A 27 28.82 3.11 -24.41
N PRO A 28 29.21 4.38 -24.11
CA PRO A 28 30.53 4.88 -24.46
C PRO A 28 31.62 3.98 -23.86
N GLN A 29 32.68 3.70 -24.60
CA GLN A 29 33.78 2.83 -24.15
C GLN A 29 34.36 3.24 -22.77
N GLU A 30 34.33 4.54 -22.47
CA GLU A 30 34.78 5.06 -21.17
C GLU A 30 33.90 4.60 -20.00
N LEU A 31 32.59 4.44 -20.21
CA LEU A 31 31.66 3.90 -19.21
C LEU A 31 31.71 2.38 -19.13
N GLU A 32 32.03 1.70 -20.24
CA GLU A 32 32.16 0.24 -20.27
C GLU A 32 33.23 -0.25 -19.27
N TYR A 33 34.40 0.38 -19.23
CA TYR A 33 35.45 0.00 -18.30
C TYR A 33 34.99 0.08 -16.84
N ILE A 34 34.47 1.25 -16.43
CA ILE A 34 33.99 1.49 -15.06
C ILE A 34 32.83 0.54 -14.73
N GLY A 35 31.91 0.37 -15.67
CA GLY A 35 30.76 -0.51 -15.54
C GLY A 35 31.14 -1.97 -15.33
N ARG A 36 32.14 -2.48 -16.06
CA ARG A 36 32.66 -3.84 -15.87
C ARG A 36 33.33 -3.99 -14.50
N GLU A 37 34.02 -2.97 -14.00
CA GLU A 37 34.54 -2.99 -12.62
C GLU A 37 33.40 -3.06 -11.59
N ILE A 38 32.33 -2.27 -11.76
CA ILE A 38 31.14 -2.33 -10.88
C ILE A 38 30.51 -3.74 -10.91
N VAL A 39 30.33 -4.32 -12.11
CA VAL A 39 29.82 -5.69 -12.27
C VAL A 39 30.71 -6.72 -11.56
N ALA A 40 32.04 -6.58 -11.68
CA ALA A 40 32.97 -7.47 -10.99
C ALA A 40 32.78 -7.41 -9.46
N LYS A 41 32.51 -6.23 -8.89
CA LYS A 41 32.18 -6.08 -7.47
C LYS A 41 30.85 -6.74 -7.08
N CYS A 42 29.93 -6.92 -8.02
CA CYS A 42 28.65 -7.61 -7.77
C CYS A 42 28.78 -9.14 -7.69
N ASN A 43 29.95 -9.71 -7.99
CA ASN A 43 30.22 -11.16 -7.96
C ASN A 43 29.17 -12.01 -8.71
N GLY A 44 28.64 -11.48 -9.83
CA GLY A 44 27.64 -12.13 -10.66
C GLY A 44 26.25 -12.29 -10.02
N LEU A 45 25.97 -11.63 -8.88
CA LEU A 45 24.67 -11.74 -8.23
C LEU A 45 23.64 -10.80 -8.89
N PRO A 46 22.53 -11.32 -9.44
CA PRO A 46 21.56 -10.50 -10.17
C PRO A 46 21.01 -9.32 -9.37
N LEU A 47 20.67 -9.53 -8.09
CA LEU A 47 20.17 -8.46 -7.22
C LEU A 47 21.16 -7.30 -7.12
N ALA A 48 22.43 -7.59 -6.84
CA ALA A 48 23.46 -6.57 -6.69
C ALA A 48 23.65 -5.77 -7.99
N ILE A 49 23.62 -6.48 -9.13
CA ILE A 49 23.72 -5.85 -10.46
C ILE A 49 22.51 -4.94 -10.72
N THR A 50 21.29 -5.40 -10.48
CA THR A 50 20.08 -4.60 -10.73
C THR A 50 20.00 -3.36 -9.84
N VAL A 51 20.40 -3.50 -8.57
CA VAL A 51 20.45 -2.38 -7.62
C VAL A 51 21.48 -1.34 -8.07
N MET A 52 22.66 -1.78 -8.53
CA MET A 52 23.63 -0.86 -9.14
C MET A 52 23.14 -0.22 -10.42
N GLY A 53 22.42 -0.96 -11.27
CA GLY A 53 21.82 -0.39 -12.47
C GLY A 53 20.85 0.76 -12.13
N GLY A 54 19.97 0.55 -11.16
CA GLY A 54 19.05 1.58 -10.69
C GLY A 54 19.76 2.80 -10.07
N LEU A 55 20.85 2.59 -9.33
CA LEU A 55 21.67 3.68 -8.81
C LEU A 55 22.38 4.48 -9.93
N LEU A 56 22.91 3.79 -10.93
CA LEU A 56 23.63 4.40 -12.06
C LEU A 56 22.70 5.17 -13.00
N GLN A 57 21.43 4.80 -13.07
CA GLN A 57 20.41 5.50 -13.84
C GLN A 57 20.29 6.98 -13.40
N GLU A 58 20.34 7.24 -12.10
CA GLU A 58 20.27 8.59 -11.51
C GLU A 58 21.52 9.44 -11.79
N LYS A 59 22.64 8.80 -12.12
CA LYS A 59 23.91 9.46 -12.42
C LYS A 59 24.01 9.98 -13.87
N ARG A 60 22.89 9.98 -14.60
CA ARG A 60 22.72 10.53 -15.97
C ARG A 60 23.76 10.04 -16.97
N GLN A 61 24.26 8.81 -16.78
CA GLN A 61 25.31 8.22 -17.61
C GLN A 61 26.56 9.09 -17.77
N THR A 62 26.92 9.82 -16.71
CA THR A 62 28.16 10.59 -16.69
C THR A 62 29.31 9.75 -16.15
N LYS A 63 30.51 9.91 -16.74
CA LYS A 63 31.74 9.24 -16.27
C LYS A 63 32.00 9.51 -14.78
N SER A 64 31.95 10.78 -14.40
CA SER A 64 32.15 11.20 -13.01
C SER A 64 31.14 10.56 -12.05
N GLY A 65 29.89 10.38 -12.46
CA GLY A 65 28.87 9.74 -11.62
C GLY A 65 29.10 8.24 -11.45
N TRP A 66 29.56 7.54 -12.50
CA TRP A 66 29.91 6.12 -12.42
C TRP A 66 31.18 5.89 -11.57
N GLU A 67 32.18 6.75 -11.71
CA GLU A 67 33.39 6.75 -10.86
C GLU A 67 33.06 6.99 -9.39
N GLU A 68 32.12 7.91 -9.10
CA GLU A 68 31.64 8.15 -7.73
C GLU A 68 31.00 6.89 -7.13
N VAL A 69 30.14 6.19 -7.88
CA VAL A 69 29.54 4.92 -7.44
C VAL A 69 30.60 3.87 -7.17
N LEU A 70 31.54 3.67 -8.11
CA LEU A 70 32.64 2.69 -7.94
C LEU A 70 33.48 3.01 -6.70
N LYS A 71 33.82 4.29 -6.48
CA LYS A 71 34.53 4.75 -5.28
C LYS A 71 33.73 4.46 -4.01
N GLY A 72 32.42 4.71 -4.04
CA GLY A 72 31.51 4.42 -2.94
C GLY A 72 31.44 2.92 -2.60
N ILE A 73 31.45 2.03 -3.60
CA ILE A 73 31.50 0.57 -3.36
C ILE A 73 32.81 0.22 -2.66
N ASN A 74 33.94 0.73 -3.15
CA ASN A 74 35.25 0.45 -2.58
C ASN A 74 35.40 0.96 -1.14
N SER A 75 34.79 2.11 -0.79
CA SER A 75 34.83 2.62 0.58
C SER A 75 34.05 1.74 1.55
N HIS A 76 32.89 1.21 1.15
CA HIS A 76 32.08 0.31 1.99
C HIS A 76 32.67 -1.11 2.11
N LEU A 77 33.51 -1.52 1.15
CA LEU A 77 34.27 -2.77 1.23
C LEU A 77 35.46 -2.68 2.19
N GLY A 78 36.08 -1.51 2.33
CA GLY A 78 37.27 -1.29 3.15
C GLY A 78 37.03 -1.29 4.67
N THR A 79 35.77 -1.33 5.13
CA THR A 79 35.43 -1.21 6.56
C THR A 79 35.46 -2.53 7.35
N GLY A 80 35.89 -3.64 6.73
CA GLY A 80 35.99 -4.95 7.38
C GLY A 80 34.64 -5.67 7.52
N GLU A 81 34.67 -7.00 7.34
CA GLU A 81 33.57 -7.98 7.51
C GLU A 81 32.37 -7.93 6.53
N ASN A 82 32.14 -6.85 5.79
CA ASN A 82 30.99 -6.79 4.86
C ASN A 82 31.24 -7.56 3.55
N ASN A 83 30.34 -8.52 3.25
CA ASN A 83 30.25 -9.10 1.92
C ASN A 83 30.00 -7.98 0.88
N SER A 84 30.60 -8.11 -0.31
CA SER A 84 30.40 -7.24 -1.48
C SER A 84 28.95 -6.81 -1.73
N VAL A 85 28.00 -7.73 -1.57
CA VAL A 85 26.57 -7.44 -1.70
C VAL A 85 26.10 -6.49 -0.62
N GLN A 86 26.51 -6.70 0.63
CA GLN A 86 26.12 -5.83 1.73
C GLN A 86 26.64 -4.41 1.51
N ALA A 87 27.88 -4.25 1.04
CA ALA A 87 28.44 -2.95 0.69
C ALA A 87 27.63 -2.25 -0.42
N ILE A 88 27.21 -2.98 -1.45
CA ILE A 88 26.38 -2.48 -2.55
C ILE A 88 25.00 -2.03 -2.08
N LEU A 89 24.34 -2.86 -1.25
CA LEU A 89 23.02 -2.54 -0.70
C LEU A 89 23.09 -1.35 0.26
N GLU A 90 24.13 -1.27 1.09
CA GLU A 90 24.40 -0.11 1.95
C GLU A 90 24.59 1.15 1.13
N LEU A 91 25.46 1.13 0.11
CA LEU A 91 25.69 2.28 -0.76
C LEU A 91 24.38 2.79 -1.38
N SER A 92 23.57 1.87 -1.89
CA SER A 92 22.30 2.19 -2.55
C SER A 92 21.31 2.83 -1.57
N TYR A 93 21.24 2.32 -0.34
CA TYR A 93 20.46 2.96 0.71
C TYR A 93 21.02 4.33 1.10
N HIS A 94 22.34 4.50 1.18
CA HIS A 94 22.95 5.78 1.54
C HIS A 94 22.72 6.87 0.47
N ASP A 95 22.67 6.51 -0.81
CA ASP A 95 22.39 7.45 -1.91
C ASP A 95 20.91 7.88 -1.97
N LEU A 96 19.99 7.12 -1.34
CA LEU A 96 18.57 7.51 -1.32
C LEU A 96 18.36 8.91 -0.69
N PRO A 97 17.49 9.74 -1.29
CA PRO A 97 16.95 10.94 -0.65
C PRO A 97 16.34 10.64 0.72
N SER A 98 16.37 11.60 1.64
CA SER A 98 15.92 11.43 3.04
C SER A 98 14.47 10.95 3.18
N HIS A 99 13.57 11.44 2.32
CA HIS A 99 12.18 11.02 2.29
C HIS A 99 12.04 9.56 1.82
N LEU A 100 12.76 9.16 0.75
CA LEU A 100 12.76 7.78 0.26
C LEU A 100 13.41 6.79 1.23
N LYS A 101 14.45 7.20 1.96
CA LYS A 101 15.00 6.38 3.06
C LYS A 101 13.89 6.00 4.03
N SER A 102 13.14 6.99 4.51
CA SER A 102 12.05 6.75 5.46
C SER A 102 10.94 5.87 4.88
N CYS A 103 10.56 6.08 3.62
CA CYS A 103 9.59 5.25 2.90
C CYS A 103 10.06 3.80 2.76
N PHE A 104 11.33 3.59 2.41
CA PHE A 104 11.95 2.27 2.32
C PHE A 104 11.95 1.55 3.68
N LEU A 105 12.22 2.26 4.78
CA LEU A 105 12.19 1.67 6.12
C LEU A 105 10.81 1.15 6.54
N CYS A 106 9.72 1.74 6.04
CA CYS A 106 8.36 1.23 6.30
C CYS A 106 8.11 -0.17 5.71
N LEU A 107 8.92 -0.62 4.74
CA LEU A 107 8.81 -1.97 4.19
C LEU A 107 9.13 -3.05 5.25
N ALA A 108 9.90 -2.70 6.27
CA ALA A 108 10.19 -3.56 7.42
C ALA A 108 8.94 -3.91 8.26
N PHE A 109 7.82 -3.20 8.09
CA PHE A 109 6.55 -3.49 8.76
C PHE A 109 5.80 -4.68 8.15
N PHE A 110 6.25 -5.17 7.00
CA PHE A 110 5.68 -6.28 6.26
C PHE A 110 6.55 -7.54 6.37
N ARG A 111 5.96 -8.72 6.17
CA ARG A 111 6.72 -9.98 6.18
C ARG A 111 7.71 -10.00 5.00
N GLU A 112 8.75 -10.80 5.18
CA GLU A 112 9.59 -11.27 4.08
C GLU A 112 8.70 -11.93 3.01
N ASP A 113 9.04 -11.72 1.74
CA ASP A 113 8.27 -12.17 0.56
C ASP A 113 6.82 -11.68 0.45
N ALA A 114 6.38 -10.74 1.30
CA ALA A 114 5.01 -10.26 1.25
C ALA A 114 4.70 -9.58 -0.09
N THR A 115 3.60 -10.00 -0.73
CA THR A 115 2.97 -9.21 -1.79
C THR A 115 2.21 -8.06 -1.15
N ILE A 116 2.77 -6.85 -1.25
CA ILE A 116 2.25 -5.62 -0.65
C ILE A 116 1.41 -4.88 -1.68
N HIS A 117 0.15 -4.57 -1.34
CA HIS A 117 -0.65 -3.68 -2.17
C HIS A 117 -0.07 -2.26 -2.12
N ALA A 118 0.30 -1.70 -3.27
CA ALA A 118 0.88 -0.36 -3.39
C ALA A 118 0.06 0.74 -2.68
N ASN A 119 -1.28 0.67 -2.78
CA ASN A 119 -2.16 1.64 -2.13
C ASN A 119 -2.08 1.56 -0.60
N THR A 120 -1.85 0.38 -0.02
CA THR A 120 -1.66 0.23 1.42
C THR A 120 -0.38 0.92 1.86
N LEU A 121 0.72 0.69 1.13
CA LEU A 121 2.02 1.31 1.43
C LEU A 121 1.97 2.84 1.32
N ILE A 122 1.36 3.37 0.25
CA ILE A 122 1.14 4.81 0.05
C ILE A 122 0.38 5.43 1.23
N LYS A 123 -0.73 4.81 1.63
CA LYS A 123 -1.56 5.28 2.74
C LYS A 123 -0.80 5.26 4.08
N VAL A 124 0.03 4.25 4.30
CA VAL A 124 0.92 4.18 5.48
C VAL A 124 1.91 5.33 5.47
N TRP A 125 2.59 5.62 4.35
CA TRP A 125 3.54 6.73 4.26
C TRP A 125 2.89 8.09 4.55
N ILE A 126 1.68 8.31 4.03
CA ILE A 126 0.90 9.53 4.29
C ILE A 126 0.52 9.62 5.78
N ALA A 127 0.01 8.53 6.37
CA ALA A 127 -0.39 8.50 7.77
C ALA A 127 0.79 8.65 8.75
N GLU A 128 1.96 8.13 8.39
CA GLU A 128 3.20 8.36 9.14
C GLU A 128 3.67 9.84 9.05
N GLY A 129 3.21 10.57 8.05
CA GLY A 129 3.62 11.94 7.76
C GLY A 129 4.95 12.02 7.03
N LEU A 130 5.28 11.01 6.22
CA LEU A 130 6.48 10.97 5.37
C LEU A 130 6.31 11.71 4.05
N VAL A 131 5.07 12.03 3.70
CA VAL A 131 4.69 12.68 2.45
C VAL A 131 4.26 14.10 2.78
N PRO A 132 4.92 15.13 2.23
CA PRO A 132 4.53 16.51 2.46
C PRO A 132 3.16 16.79 1.81
N GLN A 133 2.42 17.69 2.43
CA GLN A 133 1.27 18.33 1.78
C GLN A 133 1.81 19.53 1.01
N GLU A 134 1.73 19.47 -0.32
CA GLU A 134 2.14 20.57 -1.20
C GLU A 134 0.95 21.51 -1.47
N ASP A 135 1.23 22.82 -1.57
CA ASP A 135 0.25 23.82 -2.00
C ASP A 135 0.07 23.72 -3.51
N GLY A 136 -1.00 23.07 -3.97
CA GLY A 136 -1.26 22.90 -5.39
C GLY A 136 -2.32 21.86 -5.73
N GLN A 137 -2.36 21.46 -7.00
CA GLN A 137 -3.29 20.43 -7.50
C GLN A 137 -2.80 19.00 -7.24
N VAL A 138 -1.51 18.81 -6.89
CA VAL A 138 -0.92 17.49 -6.67
C VAL A 138 -1.31 16.99 -5.29
N THR A 139 -1.87 15.78 -5.21
CA THR A 139 -2.29 15.20 -3.93
C THR A 139 -1.15 14.44 -3.26
N MET A 140 -1.24 14.23 -1.94
CA MET A 140 -0.28 13.39 -1.22
C MET A 140 -0.18 11.97 -1.81
N GLU A 141 -1.25 11.42 -2.38
CA GLU A 141 -1.25 10.12 -3.06
C GLU A 141 -0.43 10.14 -4.33
N ASP A 142 -0.41 11.27 -5.04
CA ASP A 142 0.35 11.43 -6.27
C ASP A 142 1.85 11.56 -5.94
N VAL A 143 2.20 12.37 -4.94
CA VAL A 143 3.57 12.47 -4.41
C VAL A 143 4.06 11.11 -3.92
N ALA A 144 3.26 10.42 -3.08
CA ALA A 144 3.60 9.11 -2.55
C ALA A 144 3.74 8.04 -3.64
N ARG A 145 2.97 8.14 -4.73
CA ARG A 145 3.11 7.23 -5.88
C ARG A 145 4.42 7.49 -6.61
N GLY A 146 4.79 8.76 -6.81
CA GLY A 146 6.11 9.13 -7.33
C GLY A 146 7.26 8.58 -6.48
N TYR A 147 7.13 8.59 -5.16
CA TYR A 147 8.12 7.99 -4.26
C TYR A 147 8.23 6.46 -4.45
N LEU A 148 7.10 5.76 -4.65
CA LEU A 148 7.11 4.33 -4.94
C LEU A 148 7.77 4.06 -6.29
N ASP A 149 7.43 4.84 -7.31
CA ASP A 149 7.98 4.70 -8.66
C ASP A 149 9.50 4.94 -8.66
N GLU A 150 10.01 5.92 -7.90
CA GLU A 150 11.46 6.13 -7.76
C GLU A 150 12.15 4.97 -7.03
N LEU A 151 11.56 4.42 -5.97
CA LEU A 151 12.09 3.23 -5.30
C LEU A 151 12.12 2.00 -6.24
N ILE A 152 11.15 1.89 -7.15
CA ILE A 152 11.10 0.83 -8.16
C ILE A 152 12.18 1.05 -9.22
N ASN A 153 12.34 2.27 -9.73
CA ASN A 153 13.36 2.60 -10.72
C ASN A 153 14.78 2.36 -10.16
N ARG A 154 14.98 2.62 -8.87
CA ARG A 154 16.23 2.29 -8.15
C ARG A 154 16.41 0.80 -7.83
N ASN A 155 15.47 -0.06 -8.26
CA ASN A 155 15.42 -1.50 -7.96
C ASN A 155 15.44 -1.83 -6.46
N MET A 156 15.02 -0.89 -5.60
CA MET A 156 14.88 -1.09 -4.15
C MET A 156 13.54 -1.75 -3.80
N VAL A 157 12.54 -1.63 -4.68
CA VAL A 157 11.22 -2.25 -4.59
C VAL A 157 10.92 -2.94 -5.92
N GLN A 158 10.35 -4.15 -5.87
CA GLN A 158 10.00 -4.93 -7.05
C GLN A 158 8.51 -4.82 -7.36
N VAL A 159 8.17 -4.60 -8.63
CA VAL A 159 6.79 -4.72 -9.12
C VAL A 159 6.40 -6.20 -9.15
N LYS A 160 5.25 -6.54 -8.56
CA LYS A 160 4.67 -7.88 -8.61
C LYS A 160 3.50 -7.95 -9.59
N ASP A 161 2.62 -6.95 -9.57
CA ASP A 161 1.48 -6.84 -10.48
C ASP A 161 1.20 -5.39 -10.86
N MET A 162 0.69 -5.20 -12.09
CA MET A 162 0.21 -3.91 -12.59
C MET A 162 -1.32 -3.85 -12.63
N LYS A 163 -1.87 -2.65 -12.50
CA LYS A 163 -3.28 -2.36 -12.78
C LYS A 163 -3.46 -2.19 -14.30
N LYS A 164 -4.71 -2.17 -14.76
CA LYS A 164 -5.06 -1.90 -16.17
C LYS A 164 -4.70 -0.49 -16.66
N ASN A 165 -4.44 0.44 -15.74
CA ASN A 165 -4.07 1.82 -16.02
C ASN A 165 -2.56 2.05 -15.82
N ASP A 166 -1.75 1.01 -15.98
CA ASP A 166 -0.28 1.01 -15.87
C ASP A 166 0.28 1.50 -14.52
N GLN A 167 -0.56 1.60 -13.50
CA GLN A 167 -0.09 1.85 -12.14
C GLN A 167 0.27 0.53 -11.45
N VAL A 168 1.25 0.58 -10.56
CA VAL A 168 1.60 -0.55 -9.70
C VAL A 168 0.39 -0.95 -8.83
N LYS A 169 -0.01 -2.22 -8.93
CA LYS A 169 -1.05 -2.81 -8.08
C LYS A 169 -0.41 -3.38 -6.84
N ASN A 170 0.55 -4.28 -7.05
CA ASN A 170 1.25 -5.01 -6.00
C ASN A 170 2.76 -4.87 -6.20
N CYS A 171 3.46 -4.75 -5.08
CA CYS A 171 4.91 -4.64 -5.00
C CYS A 171 5.45 -5.57 -3.92
N GLY A 172 6.76 -5.74 -3.87
CA GLY A 172 7.44 -6.50 -2.82
C GLY A 172 8.90 -6.07 -2.73
N VAL A 173 9.62 -6.66 -1.78
CA VAL A 173 11.04 -6.37 -1.55
C VAL A 173 11.79 -7.69 -1.60
N GLN A 174 12.97 -7.70 -2.23
CA GLN A 174 13.83 -8.88 -2.21
C GLN A 174 14.44 -9.09 -0.83
N ASP A 175 14.67 -10.34 -0.42
CA ASP A 175 15.04 -10.74 0.95
C ASP A 175 16.19 -9.91 1.54
N LEU A 176 17.29 -9.74 0.81
CA LEU A 176 18.44 -8.99 1.31
C LEU A 176 18.16 -7.48 1.46
N LEU A 177 17.30 -6.91 0.60
CA LEU A 177 16.84 -5.53 0.75
C LEU A 177 15.84 -5.41 1.91
N HIS A 178 15.02 -6.42 2.14
CA HIS A 178 14.10 -6.47 3.27
C HIS A 178 14.86 -6.55 4.59
N GLU A 179 15.89 -7.39 4.68
CA GLU A 179 16.79 -7.49 5.82
C GLU A 179 17.50 -6.15 6.10
N LEU A 180 18.01 -5.49 5.05
CA LEU A 180 18.57 -4.15 5.16
C LEU A 180 17.55 -3.15 5.71
N SER A 181 16.32 -3.16 5.18
CA SER A 181 15.24 -2.28 5.64
C SER A 181 14.93 -2.48 7.12
N ILE A 182 14.90 -3.73 7.60
CA ILE A 182 14.65 -4.06 9.01
C ILE A 182 15.76 -3.51 9.89
N ARG A 183 17.02 -3.74 9.51
CA ARG A 183 18.18 -3.28 10.29
C ARG A 183 18.21 -1.76 10.40
N LYS A 184 18.07 -1.07 9.28
CA LYS A 184 18.02 0.41 9.26
C LYS A 184 16.77 0.96 9.96
N ALA A 185 15.63 0.27 9.94
CA ALA A 185 14.43 0.68 10.66
C ALA A 185 14.57 0.53 12.18
N LYS A 186 15.28 -0.52 12.65
CA LYS A 186 15.62 -0.66 14.08
C LYS A 186 16.50 0.49 14.55
N GLU A 187 17.51 0.86 13.77
CA GLU A 187 18.45 1.94 14.06
C GLU A 187 17.81 3.34 13.99
N GLY A 188 17.15 3.67 12.86
CA GLY A 188 16.69 5.02 12.57
C GLY A 188 15.25 5.32 12.98
N MET A 189 14.37 4.31 13.00
CA MET A 189 12.95 4.49 13.35
C MET A 189 12.61 4.02 14.77
N SER A 190 13.48 3.24 15.42
CA SER A 190 13.17 2.55 16.67
C SER A 190 12.03 1.54 16.47
N LEU A 191 12.15 0.72 15.41
CA LEU A 191 11.26 -0.39 15.11
C LEU A 191 11.52 -1.57 16.05
N GLN A 192 10.46 -2.09 16.65
CA GLN A 192 10.48 -3.36 17.37
C GLN A 192 9.67 -4.42 16.61
N ILE A 193 10.28 -5.57 16.33
CA ILE A 193 9.60 -6.71 15.71
C ILE A 193 9.43 -7.80 16.77
N LEU A 194 8.19 -8.20 17.03
CA LEU A 194 7.86 -9.29 17.94
C LEU A 194 7.39 -10.49 17.14
N LYS A 195 7.93 -11.69 17.43
CA LYS A 195 7.60 -12.94 16.75
C LYS A 195 7.22 -14.03 17.76
N GLY A 196 6.31 -14.93 17.40
CA GLY A 196 5.98 -16.12 18.20
C GLY A 196 4.97 -15.86 19.32
N ASN A 197 4.99 -16.66 20.40
CA ASN A 197 4.13 -16.45 21.58
C ASN A 197 4.66 -15.25 22.37
N ILE A 198 3.94 -14.13 22.34
CA ILE A 198 4.41 -12.89 22.94
C ILE A 198 4.05 -12.87 24.43
N SER A 199 5.05 -13.13 25.26
CA SER A 199 5.07 -12.79 26.69
C SER A 199 5.87 -11.51 26.98
N GLN A 200 6.54 -10.95 25.95
CA GLN A 200 7.41 -9.78 26.08
C GLN A 200 6.61 -8.48 25.99
N SER A 201 6.92 -7.54 26.88
CA SER A 201 6.37 -6.18 26.85
C SER A 201 6.92 -5.38 25.66
N LEU A 202 6.14 -4.45 25.12
CA LEU A 202 6.66 -3.44 24.20
C LEU A 202 7.79 -2.67 24.89
N ASP A 203 8.89 -2.47 24.17
CA ASP A 203 9.90 -1.53 24.62
C ASP A 203 9.26 -0.14 24.63
N ARG A 204 9.39 0.56 25.77
CA ARG A 204 8.84 1.90 26.00
C ARG A 204 9.47 2.96 25.09
N LYS A 205 10.62 2.67 24.47
CA LYS A 205 11.31 3.56 23.52
C LYS A 205 10.90 3.32 22.07
N SER A 206 10.27 2.18 21.77
CA SER A 206 9.84 1.86 20.41
C SER A 206 8.82 2.88 19.91
N ARG A 207 9.01 3.33 18.66
CA ARG A 207 8.03 4.21 17.99
C ARG A 207 7.20 3.44 16.97
N HIS A 208 7.70 2.32 16.47
CA HIS A 208 6.99 1.47 15.52
C HIS A 208 7.08 0.03 16.01
N CYS A 209 5.99 -0.72 15.89
CA CYS A 209 5.98 -2.12 16.24
C CYS A 209 5.27 -2.96 15.18
N ALA A 210 5.90 -4.08 14.81
CA ALA A 210 5.28 -5.12 13.99
C ALA A 210 5.23 -6.42 14.80
N ILE A 211 4.03 -6.99 14.89
CA ILE A 211 3.71 -8.16 15.69
C ILE A 211 3.34 -9.31 14.76
N TYR A 212 4.19 -10.33 14.74
CA TYR A 212 4.01 -11.58 14.01
C TYR A 212 3.71 -12.71 14.99
N SER A 213 2.46 -12.81 15.39
CA SER A 213 2.05 -13.77 16.41
C SER A 213 0.75 -14.45 16.08
N ARG A 214 0.63 -15.70 16.51
CA ARG A 214 -0.62 -16.48 16.51
C ARG A 214 -1.49 -16.20 17.73
N ARG A 215 -0.90 -15.64 18.80
CA ARG A 215 -1.57 -15.27 20.07
C ARG A 215 -0.91 -14.04 20.67
N PHE A 216 -1.62 -12.93 20.73
CA PHE A 216 -1.13 -11.70 21.33
C PHE A 216 -1.94 -11.37 22.59
N ASN A 217 -1.25 -11.05 23.69
CA ASN A 217 -1.88 -10.44 24.86
C ASN A 217 -1.28 -9.04 25.05
N ILE A 218 -2.07 -8.02 24.74
CA ILE A 218 -1.62 -6.61 24.72
C ILE A 218 -1.91 -5.88 26.03
N SER A 219 -2.61 -6.54 26.95
CA SER A 219 -3.06 -5.94 28.20
C SER A 219 -1.92 -5.40 29.09
N SER A 220 -0.65 -5.72 28.80
CA SER A 220 0.54 -5.22 29.49
C SER A 220 1.39 -4.20 28.71
N LEU A 221 0.99 -3.79 27.50
CA LEU A 221 1.85 -3.00 26.60
C LEU A 221 1.70 -1.49 26.82
N GLY A 222 2.30 -0.98 27.89
CA GLY A 222 2.40 0.46 28.15
C GLY A 222 3.47 1.16 27.30
N ASN A 223 3.12 1.61 26.08
CA ASN A 223 4.00 2.47 25.28
C ASN A 223 3.28 3.75 24.78
N ARG A 224 3.64 4.89 25.37
CA ARG A 224 3.07 6.21 25.03
C ARG A 224 3.67 6.88 23.79
N HIS A 225 4.77 6.34 23.28
CA HIS A 225 5.54 6.89 22.17
C HIS A 225 5.28 6.18 20.84
N LEU A 226 4.49 5.10 20.86
CA LEU A 226 4.16 4.32 19.69
C LEU A 226 3.33 5.15 18.69
N ARG A 227 3.80 5.16 17.44
CA ARG A 227 3.19 5.83 16.28
C ARG A 227 2.56 4.83 15.31
N SER A 228 3.12 3.63 15.19
CA SER A 228 2.57 2.60 14.32
C SER A 228 2.56 1.25 15.01
N LEU A 229 1.45 0.55 14.84
CA LEU A 229 1.27 -0.80 15.35
C LEU A 229 0.67 -1.68 14.27
N PHE A 230 1.45 -2.67 13.85
CA PHE A 230 1.08 -3.63 12.82
C PHE A 230 0.88 -5.01 13.42
N PHE A 231 -0.31 -5.56 13.28
CA PHE A 231 -0.63 -6.94 13.57
C PHE A 231 -0.60 -7.75 12.30
N ARG A 232 0.17 -8.82 12.32
CA ARG A 232 0.37 -9.71 11.19
C ARG A 232 0.17 -11.14 11.67
N GLY A 233 -1.09 -11.48 11.95
CA GLY A 233 -1.51 -12.84 12.28
C GLY A 233 -1.40 -13.78 11.07
N ASP A 234 -1.48 -15.09 11.31
CA ASP A 234 -1.79 -16.04 10.26
C ASP A 234 -3.32 -16.04 10.09
N LYS A 235 -3.83 -16.04 8.85
CA LYS A 235 -5.25 -15.85 8.44
C LYS A 235 -6.30 -16.78 9.10
N TYR A 236 -5.90 -17.64 10.03
CA TYR A 236 -6.67 -18.74 10.60
C TYR A 236 -6.75 -18.70 12.13
N HIS A 237 -6.43 -17.57 12.77
CA HIS A 237 -6.40 -17.48 14.23
C HIS A 237 -7.21 -16.30 14.75
N PHE A 238 -8.23 -16.66 15.54
CA PHE A 238 -9.12 -15.74 16.23
C PHE A 238 -8.43 -15.21 17.48
N CYS A 239 -8.35 -13.89 17.61
CA CYS A 239 -8.09 -13.30 18.90
C CYS A 239 -9.43 -13.15 19.64
N ASN A 240 -9.58 -13.82 20.77
CA ASN A 240 -10.82 -13.72 21.55
C ASN A 240 -10.99 -12.34 22.19
N ASP A 241 -9.89 -11.60 22.41
CA ASP A 241 -9.91 -10.28 23.03
C ASP A 241 -9.20 -9.24 22.15
N ALA A 242 -9.87 -8.10 21.95
CA ALA A 242 -9.28 -6.96 21.27
C ALA A 242 -8.24 -6.26 22.16
N PRO A 243 -7.14 -5.73 21.59
CA PRO A 243 -6.06 -5.14 22.38
C PRO A 243 -6.47 -3.90 23.16
N ASP A 244 -5.95 -3.69 24.39
CA ASP A 244 -6.14 -2.41 25.08
C ASP A 244 -5.27 -1.33 24.44
N LEU A 245 -5.90 -0.31 23.87
CA LEU A 245 -5.23 0.79 23.17
C LEU A 245 -4.94 2.02 24.05
N ASN A 246 -5.29 1.97 25.34
CA ASN A 246 -5.20 3.11 26.27
C ASN A 246 -3.86 3.82 26.33
N SER A 247 -2.79 3.07 26.15
CA SER A 247 -1.43 3.58 26.30
C SER A 247 -0.94 4.33 25.06
N PHE A 248 -1.57 4.15 23.88
CA PHE A 248 -1.01 4.58 22.59
C PHE A 248 -1.46 5.98 22.16
N ARG A 249 -1.20 7.01 22.98
CA ARG A 249 -1.66 8.38 22.73
C ARG A 249 -1.13 9.03 21.44
N LEU A 250 0.03 8.57 20.94
CA LEU A 250 0.67 9.10 19.73
C LEU A 250 0.45 8.22 18.49
N LEU A 251 -0.42 7.21 18.59
CA LEU A 251 -0.65 6.26 17.50
C LEU A 251 -1.27 6.98 16.29
N ARG A 252 -0.66 6.77 15.12
CA ARG A 252 -1.08 7.27 13.81
C ARG A 252 -1.57 6.16 12.91
N VAL A 253 -0.92 5.00 12.96
CA VAL A 253 -1.23 3.83 12.11
C VAL A 253 -1.55 2.63 12.99
N LEU A 254 -2.75 2.09 12.82
CA LEU A 254 -3.18 0.83 13.42
C LEU A 254 -3.63 -0.13 12.32
N GLU A 255 -2.88 -1.22 12.16
CA GLU A 255 -3.10 -2.22 11.12
C GLU A 255 -3.43 -3.57 11.76
N MET A 256 -4.69 -4.01 11.63
CA MET A 256 -5.30 -5.16 12.30
C MET A 256 -6.09 -6.03 11.31
N GLU A 257 -5.55 -6.25 10.11
CA GLU A 257 -6.15 -7.15 9.12
C GLU A 257 -6.10 -8.63 9.58
N GLY A 258 -7.21 -9.36 9.43
CA GLY A 258 -7.18 -10.82 9.52
C GLY A 258 -7.03 -11.40 10.93
N LEU A 259 -7.54 -10.73 11.96
CA LEU A 259 -7.38 -11.14 13.37
C LEU A 259 -8.60 -11.88 13.94
N GLY A 260 -9.67 -12.02 13.15
CA GLY A 260 -10.92 -12.63 13.60
C GLY A 260 -11.63 -11.80 14.69
N LEU A 261 -11.44 -10.48 14.69
CA LEU A 261 -12.09 -9.59 15.66
C LEU A 261 -13.59 -9.53 15.39
N THR A 262 -14.41 -9.73 16.41
CA THR A 262 -15.87 -9.53 16.36
C THR A 262 -16.28 -8.13 16.82
N GLU A 263 -15.43 -7.49 17.64
CA GLU A 263 -15.65 -6.15 18.19
C GLU A 263 -14.40 -5.27 18.03
N TYR A 264 -14.60 -3.96 18.22
CA TYR A 264 -13.51 -3.00 18.23
C TYR A 264 -12.69 -3.10 19.52
N PRO A 265 -11.38 -2.81 19.44
CA PRO A 265 -10.59 -2.53 20.62
C PRO A 265 -11.25 -1.48 21.52
N PRO A 266 -11.32 -1.71 22.84
CA PRO A 266 -11.84 -0.72 23.77
C PRO A 266 -11.15 0.63 23.56
N ARG A 267 -11.95 1.69 23.59
CA ARG A 267 -11.48 3.09 23.48
C ARG A 267 -10.75 3.41 22.16
N ILE A 268 -11.05 2.70 21.06
CA ILE A 268 -10.59 3.06 19.72
C ILE A 268 -10.80 4.55 19.38
N GLY A 269 -11.94 5.13 19.80
CA GLY A 269 -12.26 6.54 19.61
C GLY A 269 -11.46 7.54 20.45
N ALA A 270 -10.62 7.07 21.38
CA ALA A 270 -9.78 7.88 22.27
C ALA A 270 -8.33 8.02 21.77
N LEU A 271 -8.09 7.77 20.48
CA LEU A 271 -6.78 7.88 19.84
C LEU A 271 -6.70 9.17 19.00
N PRO A 272 -6.38 10.33 19.60
CA PRO A 272 -6.51 11.62 18.92
C PRO A 272 -5.58 11.76 17.71
N GLY A 273 -4.46 11.05 17.67
CA GLY A 273 -3.49 11.08 16.58
C GLY A 273 -3.75 10.11 15.44
N LEU A 274 -4.77 9.25 15.53
CA LEU A 274 -4.95 8.16 14.58
C LEU A 274 -5.35 8.70 13.20
N LYS A 275 -4.58 8.32 12.18
CA LYS A 275 -4.79 8.70 10.76
C LYS A 275 -5.15 7.52 9.89
N TYR A 276 -4.71 6.32 10.24
CA TYR A 276 -4.95 5.09 9.50
C TYR A 276 -5.45 4.00 10.43
N LEU A 277 -6.63 3.46 10.11
CA LEU A 277 -7.23 2.31 10.76
C LEU A 277 -7.59 1.27 9.70
N ASN A 278 -6.94 0.11 9.76
CA ASN A 278 -7.30 -1.05 8.96
C ASN A 278 -7.73 -2.20 9.88
N LEU A 279 -8.92 -2.69 9.60
CA LEU A 279 -9.67 -3.75 10.28
C LEU A 279 -10.25 -4.72 9.24
N LYS A 280 -9.67 -4.74 8.03
CA LYS A 280 -10.09 -5.58 6.93
C LYS A 280 -10.03 -7.07 7.31
N ASN A 281 -10.92 -7.88 6.73
CA ASN A 281 -10.94 -9.33 6.90
C ASN A 281 -11.04 -9.74 8.39
N ASN A 282 -11.99 -9.13 9.11
CA ASN A 282 -12.38 -9.53 10.46
C ASN A 282 -13.88 -9.94 10.44
N GLU A 283 -14.51 -10.03 11.61
CA GLU A 283 -15.93 -10.38 11.78
C GLU A 283 -16.70 -9.24 12.47
N ILE A 284 -16.28 -8.00 12.22
CA ILE A 284 -16.84 -6.82 12.86
C ILE A 284 -18.13 -6.40 12.15
N SER A 285 -19.26 -6.60 12.81
CA SER A 285 -20.60 -6.30 12.25
C SER A 285 -21.12 -4.90 12.56
N LYS A 286 -20.48 -4.13 13.45
CA LYS A 286 -20.98 -2.82 13.88
C LYS A 286 -19.90 -1.83 14.25
N LEU A 287 -19.93 -0.66 13.64
CA LEU A 287 -19.06 0.48 13.96
C LEU A 287 -19.51 1.21 15.24
N PRO A 288 -18.60 1.49 16.21
CA PRO A 288 -18.95 2.19 17.44
C PRO A 288 -19.12 3.69 17.18
N LYS A 289 -20.09 4.32 17.86
CA LYS A 289 -20.33 5.78 17.76
C LYS A 289 -19.09 6.61 18.16
N SER A 290 -18.24 6.08 19.03
CA SER A 290 -16.99 6.72 19.47
C SER A 290 -15.98 6.92 18.34
N LEU A 291 -16.10 6.22 17.21
CA LEU A 291 -15.22 6.42 16.06
C LEU A 291 -15.30 7.86 15.51
N GLY A 292 -16.46 8.52 15.65
CA GLY A 292 -16.65 9.94 15.27
C GLY A 292 -15.78 10.93 16.06
N CYS A 293 -15.11 10.49 17.12
CA CYS A 293 -14.14 11.28 17.87
C CYS A 293 -12.75 11.33 17.20
N LEU A 294 -12.48 10.46 16.22
CA LEU A 294 -11.19 10.40 15.52
C LEU A 294 -11.09 11.48 14.44
N LYS A 295 -10.86 12.73 14.87
CA LYS A 295 -10.87 13.89 13.98
C LYS A 295 -9.77 13.90 12.92
N ASN A 296 -8.69 13.15 13.12
CA ASN A 296 -7.57 13.08 12.19
C ASN A 296 -7.59 11.84 11.30
N LEU A 297 -8.63 11.00 11.37
CA LEU A 297 -8.67 9.76 10.62
C LEU A 297 -8.83 10.04 9.13
N GLN A 298 -7.87 9.55 8.33
CA GLN A 298 -7.81 9.70 6.88
C GLN A 298 -8.17 8.40 6.15
N VAL A 299 -7.85 7.25 6.75
CA VAL A 299 -8.12 5.93 6.17
C VAL A 299 -8.92 5.09 7.15
N LEU A 300 -10.06 4.59 6.68
CA LEU A 300 -10.85 3.56 7.34
C LEU A 300 -11.05 2.39 6.36
N ASP A 301 -10.41 1.27 6.65
CA ASP A 301 -10.57 0.03 5.89
C ASP A 301 -11.22 -1.05 6.77
N MET A 302 -12.46 -1.40 6.42
CA MET A 302 -13.33 -2.40 7.02
C MET A 302 -13.75 -3.44 5.97
N GLY A 303 -13.04 -3.55 4.85
CA GLY A 303 -13.39 -4.48 3.79
C GLY A 303 -13.37 -5.93 4.29
N GLU A 304 -14.02 -6.84 3.57
CA GLU A 304 -14.06 -8.27 3.88
C GLU A 304 -14.61 -8.61 5.29
N ASN A 305 -15.45 -7.75 5.88
CA ASN A 305 -16.13 -8.01 7.17
C ASN A 305 -17.60 -8.49 7.00
N GLY A 306 -18.11 -8.58 5.77
CA GLY A 306 -19.53 -8.83 5.53
C GLY A 306 -20.37 -7.56 5.69
N GLU A 307 -21.62 -7.69 6.13
CA GLU A 307 -22.49 -6.54 6.39
C GLU A 307 -22.08 -5.81 7.68
N VAL A 308 -21.90 -4.48 7.58
CA VAL A 308 -21.45 -3.65 8.72
C VAL A 308 -22.46 -2.55 9.00
N TYR A 309 -23.03 -2.50 10.21
CA TYR A 309 -23.86 -1.38 10.64
C TYR A 309 -23.01 -0.13 10.87
N VAL A 310 -23.31 0.93 10.11
CA VAL A 310 -22.57 2.19 10.10
C VAL A 310 -23.36 3.32 10.77
N PRO A 311 -22.88 3.88 11.89
CA PRO A 311 -23.50 5.06 12.48
C PRO A 311 -23.23 6.31 11.64
N ASN A 312 -24.18 7.26 11.67
CA ASN A 312 -24.09 8.54 10.96
C ASN A 312 -22.88 9.42 11.32
N VAL A 313 -22.11 9.07 12.34
CA VAL A 313 -20.95 9.84 12.79
C VAL A 313 -19.79 9.80 11.79
N ILE A 314 -19.65 8.72 11.01
CA ILE A 314 -18.52 8.55 10.08
C ILE A 314 -18.55 9.61 8.99
N TRP A 315 -19.74 9.95 8.52
CA TRP A 315 -19.91 10.93 7.45
C TRP A 315 -19.59 12.36 7.92
N LYS A 316 -19.48 12.61 9.23
CA LYS A 316 -19.07 13.90 9.79
C LYS A 316 -17.55 14.01 10.05
N MET A 317 -16.78 13.01 9.65
CA MET A 317 -15.32 12.99 9.83
C MET A 317 -14.66 13.57 8.58
N ASP A 318 -14.58 14.89 8.51
CA ASP A 318 -14.09 15.68 7.36
C ASP A 318 -12.69 15.30 6.86
N SER A 319 -11.82 14.82 7.75
CA SER A 319 -10.47 14.36 7.40
C SER A 319 -10.41 13.03 6.64
N LEU A 320 -11.53 12.32 6.47
CA LEU A 320 -11.55 11.02 5.77
C LEU A 320 -11.28 11.18 4.27
N ARG A 321 -10.34 10.38 3.78
CA ARG A 321 -9.85 10.39 2.38
C ARG A 321 -10.07 9.05 1.69
N HIS A 322 -10.02 7.96 2.45
CA HIS A 322 -10.26 6.62 1.90
C HIS A 322 -11.16 5.82 2.84
N ILE A 323 -12.29 5.37 2.30
CA ILE A 323 -13.27 4.54 2.99
C ILE A 323 -13.46 3.27 2.18
N ASN A 324 -13.24 2.13 2.81
CA ASN A 324 -13.59 0.83 2.27
C ASN A 324 -14.42 0.11 3.33
N ILE A 325 -15.72 -0.07 3.09
CA ILE A 325 -16.63 -0.73 4.03
C ILE A 325 -17.52 -1.66 3.21
N ASP A 326 -17.49 -2.94 3.55
CA ASP A 326 -18.35 -3.92 2.92
C ASP A 326 -19.79 -3.72 3.39
N TRP A 327 -20.72 -3.63 2.43
CA TRP A 327 -22.16 -3.68 2.66
C TRP A 327 -22.62 -2.84 3.88
N PRO A 328 -22.45 -1.50 3.83
CA PRO A 328 -22.77 -0.68 4.97
C PRO A 328 -24.28 -0.62 5.17
N ALA A 329 -24.77 -1.19 6.27
CA ALA A 329 -26.15 -1.04 6.72
C ALA A 329 -26.29 0.27 7.51
N SER A 330 -27.23 1.13 7.12
CA SER A 330 -27.49 2.40 7.79
C SER A 330 -28.99 2.67 7.82
N GLU A 331 -29.48 3.23 8.92
CA GLU A 331 -30.89 3.64 9.07
C GLU A 331 -31.26 4.79 8.14
N VAL A 332 -30.26 5.57 7.69
CA VAL A 332 -30.47 6.68 6.75
C VAL A 332 -29.45 6.63 5.61
N PRO A 333 -29.80 7.16 4.42
CA PRO A 333 -28.86 7.25 3.31
C PRO A 333 -27.61 8.06 3.67
N LEU A 334 -26.50 7.75 3.01
CA LEU A 334 -25.20 8.31 3.35
C LEU A 334 -25.08 9.78 2.94
N LYS A 335 -24.82 10.66 3.91
CA LYS A 335 -24.55 12.08 3.69
C LYS A 335 -23.08 12.30 3.34
N LEU A 336 -22.68 11.91 2.13
CA LEU A 336 -21.28 11.94 1.72
C LEU A 336 -20.76 13.34 1.38
N ASN A 337 -21.64 14.32 1.14
CA ASN A 337 -21.26 15.68 0.76
C ASN A 337 -20.50 16.46 1.84
N THR A 338 -20.46 15.96 3.07
CA THR A 338 -19.64 16.51 4.16
C THR A 338 -18.18 16.07 4.10
N LEU A 339 -17.84 15.05 3.32
CA LEU A 339 -16.49 14.48 3.19
C LEU A 339 -15.75 15.10 2.00
N ARG A 340 -15.23 16.31 2.19
CA ARG A 340 -14.66 17.13 1.10
C ARG A 340 -13.33 16.62 0.54
N ASP A 341 -12.59 15.84 1.32
CA ASP A 341 -11.28 15.30 0.93
C ASP A 341 -11.35 13.82 0.53
N LEU A 342 -12.56 13.25 0.40
CA LEU A 342 -12.76 11.84 0.09
C LEU A 342 -12.28 11.54 -1.33
N GLN A 343 -11.27 10.68 -1.45
CA GLN A 343 -10.68 10.25 -2.72
C GLN A 343 -11.09 8.84 -3.14
N THR A 344 -11.35 7.96 -2.19
CA THR A 344 -11.74 6.57 -2.48
C THR A 344 -12.90 6.16 -1.62
N LEU A 345 -13.94 5.65 -2.26
CA LEU A 345 -15.08 5.02 -1.62
C LEU A 345 -15.34 3.68 -2.32
N THR A 346 -15.16 2.56 -1.64
CA THR A 346 -15.33 1.23 -2.24
C THR A 346 -16.20 0.30 -1.39
N ASN A 347 -16.79 -0.69 -2.08
CA ASN A 347 -17.64 -1.74 -1.54
C ASN A 347 -19.00 -1.26 -0.98
N ILE A 348 -19.49 -0.14 -1.52
CA ILE A 348 -20.75 0.48 -1.08
C ILE A 348 -21.94 -0.03 -1.91
N GLY A 349 -23.04 -0.37 -1.25
CA GLY A 349 -24.30 -0.68 -1.94
C GLY A 349 -24.86 0.53 -2.68
N MET A 350 -25.29 0.36 -3.93
CA MET A 350 -25.87 1.45 -4.71
C MET A 350 -27.13 2.04 -4.05
N HIS A 351 -27.90 1.20 -3.36
CA HIS A 351 -29.16 1.59 -2.71
C HIS A 351 -28.98 2.67 -1.63
N ILE A 352 -27.87 2.69 -0.88
CA ILE A 352 -27.64 3.66 0.21
C ILE A 352 -27.02 4.99 -0.24
N LEU A 353 -26.61 5.09 -1.51
CA LEU A 353 -25.99 6.28 -2.05
C LEU A 353 -27.02 7.35 -2.42
N ILE A 354 -26.72 8.60 -2.07
CA ILE A 354 -27.40 9.78 -2.61
C ILE A 354 -26.57 10.30 -3.78
N LEU A 355 -27.05 10.13 -5.02
CA LEU A 355 -26.28 10.45 -6.23
C LEU A 355 -25.89 11.92 -6.32
N GLU A 356 -26.77 12.83 -5.89
CA GLU A 356 -26.50 14.27 -5.84
C GLU A 356 -25.35 14.63 -4.89
N HIS A 357 -25.09 13.83 -3.86
CA HIS A 357 -23.96 14.08 -2.96
C HIS A 357 -22.64 13.65 -3.59
N ILE A 358 -22.64 12.64 -4.47
CA ILE A 358 -21.42 12.13 -5.10
C ILE A 358 -20.82 13.19 -6.02
N THR A 359 -21.64 13.93 -6.77
CA THR A 359 -21.17 15.01 -7.66
C THR A 359 -20.56 16.18 -6.91
N GLN A 360 -20.94 16.38 -5.64
CA GLN A 360 -20.41 17.44 -4.79
C GLN A 360 -19.01 17.10 -4.23
N ILE A 361 -18.58 15.84 -4.31
CA ILE A 361 -17.27 15.40 -3.84
C ILE A 361 -16.27 15.48 -4.99
N THR A 362 -15.70 16.67 -5.19
CA THR A 362 -14.78 16.94 -6.29
C THR A 362 -13.43 16.24 -6.15
N SER A 363 -13.08 15.77 -4.96
CA SER A 363 -11.85 15.04 -4.66
C SER A 363 -11.91 13.55 -5.02
N LEU A 364 -13.10 13.01 -5.34
CA LEU A 364 -13.29 11.58 -5.52
C LEU A 364 -12.54 11.11 -6.78
N ARG A 365 -11.71 10.08 -6.63
CA ARG A 365 -10.91 9.48 -7.71
C ARG A 365 -11.28 8.02 -7.98
N LYS A 366 -11.88 7.34 -7.01
CA LYS A 366 -12.32 5.96 -7.15
C LYS A 366 -13.62 5.72 -6.40
N LEU A 367 -14.61 5.20 -7.12
CA LEU A 367 -15.89 4.76 -6.59
C LEU A 367 -16.14 3.29 -6.97
N GLY A 368 -16.25 2.42 -5.97
CA GLY A 368 -16.61 1.02 -6.14
C GLY A 368 -17.97 0.74 -5.52
N VAL A 369 -18.95 0.33 -6.34
CA VAL A 369 -20.32 0.07 -5.90
C VAL A 369 -20.77 -1.36 -6.18
N HIS A 370 -21.58 -1.89 -5.27
CA HIS A 370 -22.28 -3.15 -5.42
C HIS A 370 -23.70 -2.92 -5.93
N LEU A 371 -24.08 -3.68 -6.95
CA LEU A 371 -25.40 -3.68 -7.56
C LEU A 371 -26.14 -4.94 -7.12
N THR A 372 -27.23 -4.76 -6.38
CA THR A 372 -27.90 -5.82 -5.62
C THR A 372 -29.27 -6.16 -6.19
N ALA A 373 -29.85 -5.23 -6.95
CA ALA A 373 -31.14 -5.37 -7.61
C ALA A 373 -31.12 -4.75 -9.02
N GLY A 374 -32.10 -5.07 -9.85
CA GLY A 374 -32.25 -4.44 -11.17
C GLY A 374 -32.43 -2.92 -11.09
N SER A 375 -33.06 -2.42 -10.02
CA SER A 375 -33.17 -0.99 -9.74
C SER A 375 -31.81 -0.32 -9.52
N ASP A 376 -30.85 -1.01 -8.91
CA ASP A 376 -29.48 -0.50 -8.73
C ASP A 376 -28.76 -0.35 -10.07
N VAL A 377 -28.99 -1.27 -11.01
CA VAL A 377 -28.43 -1.18 -12.37
C VAL A 377 -28.97 0.05 -13.10
N LEU A 378 -30.27 0.33 -12.97
CA LEU A 378 -30.90 1.52 -13.56
C LEU A 378 -30.35 2.80 -12.91
N ARG A 379 -30.26 2.85 -11.58
CA ARG A 379 -29.66 3.99 -10.86
C ARG A 379 -28.20 4.20 -11.23
N PHE A 380 -27.44 3.11 -11.42
CA PHE A 380 -26.03 3.16 -11.81
C PHE A 380 -25.88 3.77 -13.21
N LYS A 381 -26.75 3.40 -14.15
CA LYS A 381 -26.80 4.01 -15.49
C LYS A 381 -27.21 5.49 -15.49
N GLN A 382 -27.97 5.92 -14.48
CA GLN A 382 -28.36 7.31 -14.27
C GLN A 382 -27.32 8.12 -13.49
N MET A 383 -26.18 7.51 -13.12
CA MET A 383 -25.15 8.24 -12.40
C MET A 383 -24.60 9.38 -13.26
N PRO A 384 -24.46 10.58 -12.69
CA PRO A 384 -23.82 11.69 -13.38
C PRO A 384 -22.39 11.31 -13.77
N SER A 385 -21.96 11.72 -14.97
CA SER A 385 -20.60 11.48 -15.43
C SER A 385 -19.61 12.13 -14.46
N LEU A 386 -18.76 11.30 -13.85
CA LEU A 386 -17.65 11.73 -13.00
C LEU A 386 -16.34 11.85 -13.81
N GLU A 387 -16.42 11.88 -15.14
CA GLU A 387 -15.26 11.99 -16.03
C GLU A 387 -14.50 13.31 -15.81
N ALA A 388 -15.22 14.40 -15.53
CA ALA A 388 -14.62 15.69 -15.17
C ALA A 388 -13.80 15.64 -13.87
N GLN A 389 -14.02 14.64 -13.01
CA GLN A 389 -13.29 14.41 -11.76
C GLN A 389 -12.13 13.41 -11.91
N GLN A 390 -11.87 12.89 -13.13
CA GLN A 390 -10.93 11.78 -13.37
C GLN A 390 -11.20 10.56 -12.48
N SER A 391 -12.47 10.33 -12.16
CA SER A 391 -12.90 9.31 -11.22
C SER A 391 -13.09 7.96 -11.89
N ILE A 392 -12.49 6.90 -11.34
CA ILE A 392 -12.72 5.52 -11.77
C ILE A 392 -13.96 4.98 -11.05
N VAL A 393 -15.06 4.80 -11.80
CA VAL A 393 -16.29 4.20 -11.28
C VAL A 393 -16.36 2.73 -11.70
N GLN A 394 -16.55 1.84 -10.73
CA GLN A 394 -16.66 0.40 -10.94
C GLN A 394 -17.93 -0.13 -10.27
N GLY A 395 -18.81 -0.72 -11.06
CA GLY A 395 -19.96 -1.48 -10.58
C GLY A 395 -19.68 -2.97 -10.59
N SER A 396 -20.08 -3.69 -9.55
CA SER A 396 -20.03 -5.16 -9.51
C SER A 396 -21.37 -5.70 -9.05
N ILE A 397 -21.92 -6.67 -9.79
CA ILE A 397 -23.11 -7.42 -9.34
C ILE A 397 -22.63 -8.41 -8.30
N VAL A 398 -23.16 -8.30 -7.09
CA VAL A 398 -22.72 -9.14 -5.97
C VAL A 398 -23.94 -9.49 -5.12
N GLN A 399 -23.96 -10.69 -4.55
CA GLN A 399 -24.92 -11.04 -3.49
C GLN A 399 -24.28 -10.85 -2.11
N PRO A 400 -25.03 -10.43 -1.08
CA PRO A 400 -24.52 -10.32 0.28
C PRO A 400 -23.96 -11.67 0.75
N ARG A 401 -22.77 -11.66 1.38
CA ARG A 401 -22.32 -12.79 2.18
C ARG A 401 -23.18 -12.81 3.45
N VAL A 402 -24.18 -13.69 3.47
CA VAL A 402 -24.87 -14.03 4.71
C VAL A 402 -23.85 -14.75 5.58
N SER A 403 -23.67 -14.30 6.83
CA SER A 403 -22.81 -14.95 7.81
C SER A 403 -23.39 -16.33 8.18
N SER A 404 -23.17 -17.32 7.34
CA SER A 404 -23.40 -18.72 7.66
C SER A 404 -22.05 -19.35 7.98
N SER A 405 -21.92 -19.92 9.18
CA SER A 405 -20.98 -20.99 9.49
C SER A 405 -20.94 -22.03 8.36
N PRO A 406 -19.81 -22.73 8.12
CA PRO A 406 -19.62 -23.53 6.92
C PRO A 406 -20.51 -24.78 6.95
N SER A 407 -21.71 -24.67 6.38
CA SER A 407 -22.51 -25.81 5.95
C SER A 407 -22.73 -25.71 4.45
N TRP A 408 -22.15 -26.67 3.74
CA TRP A 408 -22.29 -26.87 2.30
C TRP A 408 -23.75 -27.16 1.92
N GLY A 409 -24.19 -26.62 0.78
CA GLY A 409 -25.32 -27.16 0.03
C GLY A 409 -26.34 -26.14 -0.49
N SER A 410 -26.49 -26.13 -1.82
CA SER A 410 -27.63 -25.68 -2.65
C SER A 410 -27.63 -24.25 -3.24
N ASP A 411 -27.59 -24.27 -4.58
CA ASP A 411 -28.10 -23.37 -5.62
C ASP A 411 -28.16 -21.85 -5.41
N ARG A 412 -27.26 -21.14 -6.12
CA ARG A 412 -27.31 -19.70 -6.37
C ARG A 412 -26.81 -19.35 -7.80
N SER A 413 -27.42 -19.87 -8.87
CA SER A 413 -27.03 -19.56 -10.27
C SER A 413 -27.91 -18.56 -11.02
N ASP A 414 -29.21 -18.45 -10.71
CA ASP A 414 -30.13 -17.86 -11.69
C ASP A 414 -30.25 -16.33 -11.65
N SER A 415 -29.90 -15.69 -10.53
CA SER A 415 -30.03 -14.23 -10.37
C SER A 415 -28.80 -13.45 -10.89
N VAL A 416 -27.63 -14.08 -10.94
CA VAL A 416 -26.40 -13.48 -11.50
C VAL A 416 -26.52 -13.36 -13.02
N ASP A 417 -27.14 -14.35 -13.66
CA ASP A 417 -27.34 -14.43 -15.11
C ASP A 417 -28.35 -13.43 -15.65
N TYR A 418 -29.32 -13.01 -14.84
CA TYR A 418 -30.28 -11.97 -15.23
C TYR A 418 -29.64 -10.58 -15.19
N LEU A 419 -28.84 -10.28 -14.17
CA LEU A 419 -28.23 -8.95 -13.98
C LEU A 419 -27.01 -8.73 -14.90
N SER A 420 -26.22 -9.78 -15.18
CA SER A 420 -25.03 -9.70 -16.04
C SER A 420 -25.36 -9.30 -17.49
N ARG A 421 -26.55 -9.70 -17.99
CA ARG A 421 -27.05 -9.35 -19.33
C ARG A 421 -27.30 -7.85 -19.55
N TYR A 422 -27.36 -7.05 -18.48
CA TYR A 422 -27.65 -5.60 -18.56
C TYR A 422 -26.42 -4.69 -18.44
N ILE A 423 -25.22 -5.24 -18.24
CA ILE A 423 -23.97 -4.50 -18.13
C ILE A 423 -23.10 -4.80 -19.37
N SER A 424 -23.22 -3.97 -20.41
CA SER A 424 -22.13 -3.81 -21.38
C SER A 424 -21.04 -2.92 -20.76
N PRO A 425 -19.75 -3.05 -21.15
CA PRO A 425 -18.71 -2.15 -20.70
C PRO A 425 -19.02 -0.74 -21.19
N VAL A 426 -19.42 0.14 -20.29
CA VAL A 426 -19.62 1.56 -20.58
C VAL A 426 -18.33 2.28 -20.17
N HIS A 427 -17.59 2.71 -21.19
CA HIS A 427 -16.58 3.79 -21.22
C HIS A 427 -15.13 3.45 -20.82
N ALA A 428 -14.38 2.97 -21.83
CA ALA A 428 -13.06 3.52 -22.14
C ALA A 428 -13.13 4.00 -23.60
N GLY A 429 -13.10 5.31 -23.82
CA GLY A 429 -13.11 5.88 -25.17
C GLY A 429 -11.87 5.40 -25.95
N GLN A 430 -12.09 4.79 -27.11
CA GLN A 430 -11.03 4.61 -28.10
C GLN A 430 -11.09 5.77 -29.11
N PRO A 431 -9.94 6.34 -29.52
CA PRO A 431 -9.91 7.26 -30.64
C PRO A 431 -10.19 6.51 -31.94
N SER A 432 -11.18 6.97 -32.71
CA SER A 432 -11.51 6.41 -34.01
C SER A 432 -10.42 6.73 -35.03
N THR A 433 -9.64 5.73 -35.45
CA THR A 433 -8.90 5.80 -36.72
C THR A 433 -9.82 5.31 -37.84
N ARG A 434 -10.46 6.24 -38.54
CA ARG A 434 -11.00 5.99 -39.89
C ARG A 434 -9.82 5.90 -40.86
N GLY A 435 -9.40 4.69 -41.19
CA GLY A 435 -8.62 4.41 -42.40
C GLY A 435 -9.60 4.10 -43.54
N ILE A 436 -9.77 5.04 -44.46
CA ILE A 436 -10.43 4.83 -45.75
C ILE A 436 -9.42 4.09 -46.63
N GLY A 437 -9.84 2.96 -47.18
CA GLY A 437 -9.08 2.22 -48.17
C GLY A 437 -9.06 2.92 -49.53
N SER A 438 -7.96 2.72 -50.22
CA SER A 438 -7.87 2.56 -51.68
C SER A 438 -6.77 1.54 -51.93
#